data_AF-A0A5A7MSG9-F1
#
_entry.id   AF-A0A5A7MSG9-F1
#
_cell.length_a   1.000
_cell.length_b   1.000
_cell.length_c   1.000
_cell.angle_alpha   90.00
_cell.angle_beta   90.00
_cell.angle_gamma   90.00
#
_symmetry.space_group_name_H-M   'P 1'
#
loop_
_entity.id
_entity.type
_entity.pdbx_description
1 polymer ?
#
loop_
_entity_poly.entity_id
_entity_poly.type
_entity_poly.pdbx_seq_one_letter_code
_entity_poly.pdbx_strand_id
1 'polypeptide(L)'
;MRVPSASRLLSAVAPIAIMISASGSSALAQESDEAQSATVFELEEILVTATRREQSLQDISTSVSTMGMEELQKQQISTIEDIQFMMPSITMGQDMRAAKLFIRGVGVNTSTSGVQGSVAVHVDGVVVGRPEAQTFSMFDLQRVEVVRGPQGSLYGRNAVGGSINFITAKPTEEVDGYVRATIGKFGQLTTEGALGGAITDNILGRVAIRPKTATALVKIRLPAMMWMISTAKWRGCIWIS
;
A
#
# COMPACT_ATOMS: atom_id res chain seq x y z
N MET A 1 47.90 47.27 25.11
CA MET A 1 47.32 47.58 23.78
C MET A 1 45.84 47.91 23.94
N ARG A 2 45.22 48.51 22.91
CA ARG A 2 43.89 49.15 22.93
C ARG A 2 42.70 48.18 23.04
N VAL A 3 41.68 48.58 23.82
CA VAL A 3 40.23 48.39 23.53
C VAL A 3 39.78 49.40 22.45
N PRO A 4 38.64 49.28 21.73
CA PRO A 4 37.42 48.49 21.97
C PRO A 4 37.26 47.37 20.90
N SER A 5 36.10 46.79 20.53
CA SER A 5 34.68 47.12 20.72
C SER A 5 33.74 45.89 20.71
N ALA A 6 32.45 46.10 20.41
CA ALA A 6 31.38 45.08 20.38
C ALA A 6 30.47 45.24 19.16
N SER A 7 29.85 44.14 18.73
CA SER A 7 28.51 44.10 18.12
C SER A 7 27.96 42.68 18.33
N ARG A 8 26.86 42.48 19.07
CA ARG A 8 25.46 42.48 18.55
C ARG A 8 25.36 41.53 17.32
N LEU A 9 24.56 40.46 17.36
CA LEU A 9 23.10 40.54 17.42
C LEU A 9 22.46 39.43 18.30
N LEU A 10 21.72 39.82 19.34
CA LEU A 10 20.57 39.06 19.82
C LEU A 10 19.33 39.66 19.14
N SER A 11 18.52 38.82 18.48
CA SER A 11 17.15 39.11 18.10
C SER A 11 16.25 38.05 18.74
N ALA A 12 15.71 38.31 19.92
CA ALA A 12 14.39 38.92 20.07
C ALA A 12 13.25 37.90 19.87
N VAL A 13 13.13 36.96 20.81
CA VAL A 13 11.91 36.17 21.00
C VAL A 13 10.91 37.05 21.75
N ALA A 14 9.86 37.50 21.07
CA ALA A 14 8.77 38.24 21.68
C ALA A 14 7.69 37.27 22.20
N PRO A 15 7.39 37.24 23.51
CA PRO A 15 6.24 36.49 24.02
C PRO A 15 4.96 37.27 23.71
N ILE A 16 4.13 36.72 22.80
CA ILE A 16 2.81 37.28 22.51
C ILE A 16 1.88 36.93 23.67
N ALA A 17 1.65 37.90 24.56
CA ALA A 17 0.65 37.82 25.61
C ALA A 17 -0.75 38.06 25.01
N ILE A 18 -1.55 37.00 24.90
CA ILE A 18 -2.96 37.12 24.48
C ILE A 18 -3.78 37.58 25.69
N MET A 19 -4.31 38.81 25.63
CA MET A 19 -5.19 39.36 26.67
C MET A 19 -6.54 38.65 26.67
N ILE A 20 -7.00 38.25 27.85
CA ILE A 20 -8.39 37.86 28.09
C ILE A 20 -9.20 39.15 28.28
N SER A 21 -10.01 39.51 27.29
CA SER A 21 -11.01 40.58 27.41
C SER A 21 -12.40 39.96 27.40
N ALA A 22 -12.98 39.81 28.59
CA ALA A 22 -14.40 39.45 28.75
C ALA A 22 -15.27 40.71 28.69
N SER A 23 -16.16 40.82 27.70
CA SER A 23 -17.20 41.86 27.64
C SER A 23 -18.29 41.53 26.62
N GLY A 24 -19.55 41.62 27.05
CA GLY A 24 -20.70 41.84 26.15
C GLY A 24 -21.45 40.59 25.69
N SER A 25 -22.56 40.26 26.37
CA SER A 25 -23.61 39.45 25.77
C SER A 25 -24.28 40.21 24.63
N SER A 26 -24.39 39.59 23.45
CA SER A 26 -25.42 39.93 22.47
C SER A 26 -26.13 38.66 22.06
N ALA A 27 -27.41 38.55 22.43
CA ALA A 27 -28.25 37.44 22.02
C ALA A 27 -28.77 37.74 20.62
N LEU A 28 -28.16 37.10 19.61
CA LEU A 28 -28.76 36.97 18.29
C LEU A 28 -29.57 35.68 18.29
N ALA A 29 -30.90 35.81 18.25
CA ALA A 29 -31.78 34.69 17.98
C ALA A 29 -31.53 34.23 16.54
N GLN A 30 -30.96 33.04 16.37
CA GLN A 30 -30.84 32.42 15.06
C GLN A 30 -31.98 31.42 14.89
N GLU A 31 -32.83 31.74 13.93
CA GLU A 31 -34.01 30.98 13.54
C GLU A 31 -33.58 29.55 13.16
N SER A 32 -34.20 28.55 13.80
CA SER A 32 -33.93 27.13 13.54
C SER A 32 -34.63 26.73 12.25
N ASP A 33 -34.01 27.08 11.13
CA ASP A 33 -34.43 26.61 9.81
C ASP A 33 -34.08 25.11 9.74
N GLU A 34 -35.04 24.26 10.13
CA GLU A 34 -35.00 22.81 9.94
C GLU A 34 -35.17 22.49 8.46
N ALA A 35 -34.20 22.94 7.65
CA ALA A 35 -33.93 22.42 6.34
C ALA A 35 -33.51 20.95 6.50
N GLN A 36 -34.53 20.09 6.55
CA GLN A 36 -34.42 18.64 6.57
C GLN A 36 -33.82 18.18 5.24
N SER A 37 -32.50 18.37 5.13
CA SER A 37 -31.68 17.85 4.06
C SER A 37 -31.83 16.35 4.10
N ALA A 38 -32.66 15.83 3.18
CA ALA A 38 -32.75 14.42 2.93
C ALA A 38 -31.37 13.99 2.44
N THR A 39 -30.56 13.45 3.35
CA THR A 39 -29.28 12.83 3.02
C THR A 39 -29.58 11.70 2.05
N VAL A 40 -29.48 12.00 0.76
CA VAL A 40 -29.43 11.00 -0.29
C VAL A 40 -28.22 10.16 0.04
N PHE A 41 -28.45 8.94 0.50
CA PHE A 41 -27.43 7.92 0.55
C PHE A 41 -27.11 7.56 -0.89
N GLU A 42 -26.27 8.38 -1.52
CA GLU A 42 -25.70 8.12 -2.83
C GLU A 42 -24.86 6.85 -2.68
N LEU A 43 -25.37 5.76 -3.24
CA LEU A 43 -24.79 4.44 -3.07
C LEU A 43 -23.54 4.37 -3.96
N GLU A 44 -22.35 4.48 -3.37
CA GLU A 44 -21.09 4.45 -4.11
C GLU A 44 -21.02 3.22 -5.02
N GLU A 45 -20.98 3.44 -6.33
CA GLU A 45 -20.93 2.37 -7.31
C GLU A 45 -19.51 1.78 -7.37
N ILE A 46 -19.36 0.56 -6.86
CA ILE A 46 -18.09 -0.16 -6.94
C ILE A 46 -17.93 -0.74 -8.35
N LEU A 47 -17.24 0.00 -9.21
CA LEU A 47 -16.85 -0.44 -10.56
C LEU A 47 -15.70 -1.46 -10.50
N VAL A 48 -15.83 -2.54 -11.28
CA VAL A 48 -14.86 -3.64 -11.36
C VAL A 48 -14.53 -4.01 -12.80
N THR A 49 -13.31 -4.49 -13.05
CA THR A 49 -12.80 -4.90 -14.37
C THR A 49 -12.70 -6.43 -14.51
N ALA A 50 -13.36 -7.18 -13.62
CA ALA A 50 -13.30 -8.63 -13.51
C ALA A 50 -13.75 -9.41 -14.77
N THR A 51 -14.48 -8.78 -15.69
CA THR A 51 -14.92 -9.35 -16.99
C THR A 51 -14.13 -8.81 -18.19
N ARG A 52 -12.98 -8.14 -17.95
CA ARG A 52 -12.25 -7.30 -18.94
C ARG A 52 -13.03 -6.09 -19.45
N ARG A 53 -14.14 -5.73 -18.79
CA ARG A 53 -14.90 -4.49 -18.99
C ARG A 53 -15.18 -3.89 -17.63
N GLU A 54 -15.24 -2.56 -17.54
CA GLU A 54 -15.67 -1.88 -16.33
C GLU A 54 -17.20 -2.04 -16.19
N GLN A 55 -17.66 -2.60 -15.07
CA GLN A 55 -19.07 -2.89 -14.76
C GLN A 55 -19.32 -2.73 -13.25
N SER A 56 -20.56 -2.49 -12.84
CA SER A 56 -20.94 -2.53 -11.42
C SER A 56 -20.69 -3.90 -10.79
N LEU A 57 -20.22 -3.92 -9.54
CA LEU A 57 -20.17 -5.15 -8.73
C LEU A 57 -21.57 -5.75 -8.46
N GLN A 58 -22.65 -4.99 -8.66
CA GLN A 58 -24.02 -5.48 -8.51
C GLN A 58 -24.52 -6.22 -9.76
N ASP A 59 -24.05 -5.84 -10.95
CA ASP A 59 -24.50 -6.40 -12.24
C ASP A 59 -23.68 -7.59 -12.74
N ILE A 60 -22.55 -7.88 -12.08
CA ILE A 60 -21.61 -8.92 -12.53
C ILE A 60 -22.09 -10.32 -12.18
N SER A 61 -22.24 -11.18 -13.20
CA SER A 61 -22.67 -12.58 -13.06
C SER A 61 -21.62 -13.53 -12.47
N THR A 62 -20.46 -13.00 -12.03
CA THR A 62 -19.33 -13.78 -11.53
C THR A 62 -19.05 -13.46 -10.06
N SER A 63 -18.61 -14.47 -9.30
CA SER A 63 -18.30 -14.36 -7.87
C SER A 63 -17.02 -13.54 -7.61
N VAL A 64 -17.12 -12.21 -7.69
CA VAL A 64 -16.04 -11.27 -7.42
C VAL A 64 -16.02 -10.86 -5.95
N SER A 65 -14.84 -10.47 -5.45
CA SER A 65 -14.65 -9.74 -4.19
C SER A 65 -13.66 -8.61 -4.48
N THR A 66 -13.90 -7.42 -3.95
CA THR A 66 -13.04 -6.25 -4.16
C THR A 66 -12.69 -5.57 -2.86
N MET A 67 -11.59 -4.82 -2.88
CA MET A 67 -11.20 -3.94 -1.78
C MET A 67 -10.62 -2.64 -2.34
N GLY A 68 -11.25 -1.52 -2.00
CA GLY A 68 -10.81 -0.19 -2.40
C GLY A 68 -9.61 0.30 -1.58
N MET A 69 -8.90 1.31 -2.09
CA MET A 69 -7.71 1.87 -1.45
C MET A 69 -7.96 2.36 -0.02
N GLU A 70 -9.12 2.96 0.26
CA GLU A 70 -9.45 3.42 1.62
C GLU A 70 -9.54 2.27 2.62
N GLU A 71 -10.12 1.12 2.22
CA GLU A 71 -10.21 -0.06 3.07
C GLU A 71 -8.85 -0.76 3.23
N LEU A 72 -8.04 -0.85 2.16
CA LEU A 72 -6.65 -1.31 2.25
C LEU A 72 -5.87 -0.47 3.28
N GLN A 73 -6.07 0.85 3.30
CA GLN A 73 -5.44 1.75 4.26
C GLN A 73 -5.97 1.57 5.69
N LYS A 74 -7.31 1.52 5.87
CA LYS A 74 -7.96 1.31 7.17
C LYS A 74 -7.51 0.01 7.83
N GLN A 75 -7.38 -1.07 7.06
CA GLN A 75 -6.92 -2.39 7.52
C GLN A 75 -5.39 -2.53 7.57
N GLN A 76 -4.64 -1.49 7.20
CA GLN A 76 -3.17 -1.48 7.13
C GLN A 76 -2.57 -2.58 6.21
N ILE A 77 -3.33 -3.02 5.21
CA ILE A 77 -2.94 -4.04 4.23
C ILE A 77 -1.80 -3.49 3.38
N SER A 78 -0.66 -4.17 3.44
CA SER A 78 0.64 -3.62 3.02
C SER A 78 1.39 -4.53 2.05
N THR A 79 1.03 -5.82 2.03
CA THR A 79 1.51 -6.85 1.12
C THR A 79 0.37 -7.78 0.72
N ILE A 80 0.58 -8.58 -0.34
CA ILE A 80 -0.42 -9.52 -0.86
C ILE A 80 -0.79 -10.62 0.16
N GLU A 81 0.09 -10.94 1.11
CA GLU A 81 -0.18 -11.84 2.25
C GLU A 81 -1.31 -11.30 3.14
N ASP A 82 -1.43 -9.98 3.30
CA ASP A 82 -2.39 -9.37 4.23
C ASP A 82 -3.85 -9.48 3.71
N ILE A 83 -4.05 -9.62 2.40
CA ILE A 83 -5.38 -9.70 1.76
C ILE A 83 -6.18 -10.91 2.28
N GLN A 84 -5.51 -12.02 2.60
CA GLN A 84 -6.17 -13.24 3.05
C GLN A 84 -6.95 -13.07 4.36
N PHE A 85 -6.61 -12.07 5.17
CA PHE A 85 -7.31 -11.78 6.43
C PHE A 85 -8.68 -11.12 6.21
N MET A 86 -8.87 -10.41 5.08
CA MET A 86 -10.14 -9.79 4.72
C MET A 86 -10.95 -10.61 3.71
N MET A 87 -10.29 -11.39 2.85
CA MET A 87 -10.93 -12.24 1.86
C MET A 87 -10.73 -13.73 2.22
N PRO A 88 -11.60 -14.34 3.06
CA PRO A 88 -11.41 -15.71 3.57
C PRO A 88 -11.49 -16.80 2.49
N SER A 89 -11.89 -16.46 1.27
CA SER A 89 -11.77 -17.34 0.11
C SER A 89 -10.34 -17.45 -0.45
N ILE A 90 -9.38 -16.68 0.07
CA ILE A 90 -7.97 -16.67 -0.33
C ILE A 90 -7.14 -17.26 0.81
N THR A 91 -6.11 -18.00 0.47
CA THR A 91 -5.04 -18.35 1.40
C THR A 91 -3.72 -18.18 0.68
N MET A 92 -2.73 -17.59 1.34
CA MET A 92 -1.42 -17.39 0.77
C MET A 92 -0.29 -17.81 1.70
N GLY A 93 0.66 -18.55 1.13
CA GLY A 93 1.96 -18.79 1.71
C GLY A 93 3.08 -18.21 0.83
N GLN A 94 4.31 -18.28 1.33
CA GLN A 94 5.51 -17.88 0.61
C GLN A 94 6.61 -18.89 0.89
N ASP A 95 7.40 -19.22 -0.12
CA ASP A 95 8.53 -20.15 -0.01
C ASP A 95 9.71 -19.58 -0.80
N MET A 96 10.82 -19.31 -0.12
CA MET A 96 12.01 -18.63 -0.68
C MET A 96 11.71 -17.39 -1.58
N ARG A 97 10.68 -16.61 -1.23
CA ARG A 97 10.15 -15.43 -1.97
C ARG A 97 9.20 -15.71 -3.15
N ALA A 98 8.95 -16.97 -3.51
CA ALA A 98 7.86 -17.32 -4.40
C ALA A 98 6.51 -17.36 -3.66
N ALA A 99 5.50 -16.68 -4.18
CA ALA A 99 4.13 -16.77 -3.66
C ALA A 99 3.52 -18.17 -3.89
N LYS A 100 2.73 -18.64 -2.93
CA LYS A 100 1.87 -19.83 -3.03
C LYS A 100 0.43 -19.41 -2.80
N LEU A 101 -0.30 -19.17 -3.88
CA LEU A 101 -1.67 -18.66 -3.88
C LEU A 101 -2.71 -19.77 -4.01
N PHE A 102 -3.75 -19.69 -3.18
CA PHE A 102 -4.92 -20.57 -3.21
C PHE A 102 -6.20 -19.74 -3.19
N ILE A 103 -7.17 -20.07 -4.05
CA ILE A 103 -8.54 -19.53 -3.99
C ILE A 103 -9.49 -20.71 -3.78
N ARG A 104 -10.30 -20.67 -2.71
CA ARG A 104 -11.19 -21.77 -2.27
C ARG A 104 -10.47 -23.12 -2.18
N GLY A 105 -9.22 -23.12 -1.71
CA GLY A 105 -8.35 -24.30 -1.62
C GLY A 105 -7.71 -24.75 -2.95
N VAL A 106 -8.07 -24.15 -4.09
CA VAL A 106 -7.46 -24.43 -5.40
C VAL A 106 -6.22 -23.57 -5.58
N GLY A 107 -5.06 -24.20 -5.65
CA GLY A 107 -3.75 -23.56 -5.77
C GLY A 107 -2.64 -24.59 -6.02
N VAL A 108 -1.38 -24.14 -5.99
CA VAL A 108 -0.20 -25.00 -6.17
C VAL A 108 0.74 -24.82 -4.98
N ASN A 109 1.09 -25.93 -4.31
CA ASN A 109 1.93 -25.90 -3.10
C ASN A 109 3.44 -26.05 -3.38
N THR A 110 3.85 -26.08 -4.66
CA THR A 110 5.26 -26.03 -5.06
C THR A 110 5.64 -24.65 -5.57
N SER A 111 6.86 -24.24 -5.25
CA SER A 111 7.49 -22.99 -5.69
C SER A 111 8.68 -23.24 -6.62
N THR A 112 8.79 -24.44 -7.20
CA THR A 112 9.84 -24.76 -8.18
C THR A 112 9.69 -23.89 -9.43
N SER A 113 10.75 -23.19 -9.82
CA SER A 113 10.78 -22.38 -11.04
C SER A 113 10.39 -23.21 -12.27
N GLY A 114 9.44 -22.70 -13.05
CA GLY A 114 8.87 -23.40 -14.22
C GLY A 114 7.50 -24.04 -13.96
N VAL A 115 7.13 -24.29 -12.70
CA VAL A 115 5.75 -24.64 -12.35
C VAL A 115 4.90 -23.36 -12.32
N GLN A 116 3.73 -23.41 -12.95
CA GLN A 116 2.76 -22.31 -12.96
C GLN A 116 1.65 -22.58 -11.96
N GLY A 117 1.20 -21.53 -11.26
CA GLY A 117 0.14 -21.62 -10.26
C GLY A 117 -1.25 -21.79 -10.87
N SER A 118 -2.19 -22.30 -10.06
CA SER A 118 -3.62 -22.42 -10.41
C SER A 118 -4.43 -21.13 -10.17
N VAL A 119 -3.78 -20.07 -9.69
CA VAL A 119 -4.36 -18.73 -9.49
C VAL A 119 -3.55 -17.74 -10.34
N ALA A 120 -4.24 -16.94 -11.16
CA ALA A 120 -3.59 -15.99 -12.06
C ALA A 120 -3.54 -14.59 -11.45
N VAL A 121 -2.33 -14.08 -11.19
CA VAL A 121 -2.09 -12.72 -10.68
C VAL A 121 -1.89 -11.74 -11.82
N HIS A 122 -2.49 -10.56 -11.72
CA HIS A 122 -2.39 -9.49 -12.71
C HIS A 122 -2.16 -8.14 -12.04
N VAL A 123 -1.42 -7.26 -12.71
CA VAL A 123 -1.40 -5.82 -12.42
C VAL A 123 -1.95 -5.12 -13.66
N ASP A 124 -3.00 -4.32 -13.49
CA ASP A 124 -3.74 -3.65 -14.57
C ASP A 124 -4.13 -4.60 -15.72
N GLY A 125 -4.51 -5.83 -15.37
CA GLY A 125 -4.87 -6.88 -16.32
C GLY A 125 -3.69 -7.58 -17.03
N VAL A 126 -2.43 -7.18 -16.77
CA VAL A 126 -1.21 -7.81 -17.31
C VAL A 126 -0.73 -8.92 -16.38
N VAL A 127 -0.44 -10.11 -16.92
CA VAL A 127 -0.11 -11.32 -16.14
C VAL A 127 1.26 -11.22 -15.45
N VAL A 128 1.27 -11.37 -14.12
CA VAL A 128 2.49 -11.56 -13.32
C VAL A 128 2.81 -13.06 -13.24
N GLY A 129 3.49 -13.58 -14.25
CA GLY A 129 3.70 -15.02 -14.43
C GLY A 129 4.77 -15.69 -13.54
N ARG A 130 5.60 -14.91 -12.84
CA ARG A 130 6.67 -15.40 -11.96
C ARG A 130 6.24 -15.35 -10.49
N PRO A 131 6.20 -16.47 -9.74
CA PRO A 131 5.84 -16.48 -8.32
C PRO A 131 6.67 -15.52 -7.45
N GLU A 132 7.94 -15.29 -7.79
CA GLU A 132 8.84 -14.39 -7.07
C GLU A 132 8.56 -12.90 -7.33
N ALA A 133 7.82 -12.60 -8.41
CA ALA A 133 7.33 -11.27 -8.74
C ALA A 133 5.90 -11.02 -8.20
N GLN A 134 5.22 -12.04 -7.68
CA GLN A 134 3.86 -11.92 -7.12
C GLN A 134 3.86 -11.41 -5.66
N THR A 135 4.97 -11.56 -4.92
CA THR A 135 5.13 -11.03 -3.54
C THR A 135 5.54 -9.55 -3.53
N PHE A 136 4.89 -8.72 -4.36
CA PHE A 136 5.20 -7.30 -4.47
C PHE A 136 4.55 -6.48 -3.34
N SER A 137 5.14 -5.30 -3.09
CA SER A 137 4.60 -4.32 -2.16
C SER A 137 3.31 -3.73 -2.71
N MET A 138 2.22 -3.75 -1.93
CA MET A 138 1.00 -3.04 -2.29
C MET A 138 1.12 -1.57 -1.88
N PHE A 139 1.10 -0.68 -2.87
CA PHE A 139 1.05 0.78 -2.71
C PHE A 139 0.46 1.40 -3.96
N ASP A 140 -0.12 2.60 -3.83
CA ASP A 140 -0.73 3.37 -4.91
C ASP A 140 -1.69 2.55 -5.82
N LEU A 141 -2.50 1.72 -5.17
CA LEU A 141 -3.57 0.96 -5.82
C LEU A 141 -4.87 1.76 -5.77
N GLN A 142 -5.70 1.66 -6.81
CA GLN A 142 -7.10 2.09 -6.73
C GLN A 142 -7.92 1.04 -5.97
N ARG A 143 -7.73 -0.24 -6.30
CA ARG A 143 -8.40 -1.40 -5.68
C ARG A 143 -7.71 -2.71 -6.02
N VAL A 144 -8.02 -3.75 -5.24
CA VAL A 144 -7.77 -5.15 -5.62
C VAL A 144 -9.09 -5.82 -5.97
N GLU A 145 -9.10 -6.59 -7.05
CA GLU A 145 -10.23 -7.41 -7.49
C GLU A 145 -9.84 -8.89 -7.46
N VAL A 146 -10.72 -9.74 -6.93
CA VAL A 146 -10.50 -11.18 -6.83
C VAL A 146 -11.69 -11.93 -7.43
N VAL A 147 -11.45 -12.61 -8.53
CA VAL A 147 -12.45 -13.37 -9.27
C VAL A 147 -12.33 -14.84 -8.86
N ARG A 148 -13.41 -15.41 -8.30
CA ARG A 148 -13.38 -16.73 -7.65
C ARG A 148 -14.00 -17.81 -8.52
N GLY A 149 -13.24 -18.88 -8.79
CA GLY A 149 -13.62 -19.98 -9.67
C GLY A 149 -12.93 -19.93 -11.04
N PRO A 150 -13.10 -20.96 -11.90
CA PRO A 150 -12.36 -21.07 -13.16
C PRO A 150 -12.65 -19.94 -14.14
N GLN A 151 -11.60 -19.23 -14.61
CA GLN A 151 -11.69 -18.10 -15.53
C GLN A 151 -10.64 -18.16 -16.65
N GLY A 152 -10.44 -19.37 -17.19
CA GLY A 152 -9.39 -19.64 -18.19
C GLY A 152 -9.51 -18.87 -19.51
N SER A 153 -10.72 -18.41 -19.87
CA SER A 153 -10.98 -17.64 -21.09
C SER A 153 -10.55 -16.16 -20.99
N LEU A 154 -10.64 -15.54 -19.81
CA LEU A 154 -10.35 -14.11 -19.60
C LEU A 154 -8.94 -13.85 -19.02
N TYR A 155 -8.41 -14.83 -18.27
CA TYR A 155 -7.16 -14.72 -17.53
C TYR A 155 -6.15 -15.84 -17.87
N GLY A 156 -6.47 -16.68 -18.86
CA GLY A 156 -5.55 -17.67 -19.43
C GLY A 156 -5.36 -18.92 -18.57
N ARG A 157 -4.41 -19.76 -18.99
CA ARG A 157 -4.20 -21.15 -18.51
C ARG A 157 -3.96 -21.34 -17.00
N ASN A 158 -3.67 -20.26 -16.27
CA ASN A 158 -3.33 -20.30 -14.84
C ASN A 158 -4.50 -19.87 -13.93
N ALA A 159 -5.71 -19.67 -14.47
CA ALA A 159 -6.87 -19.16 -13.74
C ALA A 159 -7.89 -20.25 -13.35
N VAL A 160 -7.43 -21.39 -12.84
CA VAL A 160 -8.30 -22.55 -12.51
C VAL A 160 -9.04 -22.35 -11.19
N GLY A 161 -8.36 -21.83 -10.16
CA GLY A 161 -8.99 -21.40 -8.90
C GLY A 161 -9.60 -20.01 -8.98
N GLY A 162 -9.11 -19.19 -9.91
CA GLY A 162 -9.53 -17.80 -10.10
C GLY A 162 -8.40 -16.88 -10.52
N SER A 163 -8.63 -15.58 -10.41
CA SER A 163 -7.63 -14.55 -10.65
C SER A 163 -7.65 -13.48 -9.56
N ILE A 164 -6.51 -12.86 -9.36
CA ILE A 164 -6.33 -11.65 -8.54
C ILE A 164 -5.82 -10.58 -9.49
N ASN A 165 -6.43 -9.40 -9.47
CA ASN A 165 -6.11 -8.27 -10.33
C ASN A 165 -5.90 -7.03 -9.46
N PHE A 166 -4.71 -6.47 -9.51
CA PHE A 166 -4.32 -5.26 -8.80
C PHE A 166 -4.46 -4.08 -9.76
N ILE A 167 -5.38 -3.16 -9.48
CA ILE A 167 -5.59 -1.95 -10.29
C ILE A 167 -4.79 -0.82 -9.64
N THR A 168 -3.86 -0.22 -10.40
CA THR A 168 -3.10 0.94 -9.94
C THR A 168 -3.96 2.21 -9.94
N ALA A 169 -3.60 3.20 -9.14
CA ALA A 169 -4.25 4.50 -9.16
C ALA A 169 -3.93 5.21 -10.49
N LYS A 170 -4.95 5.45 -11.31
CA LYS A 170 -4.83 6.25 -12.54
C LYS A 170 -4.75 7.74 -12.15
N PRO A 171 -4.01 8.59 -12.89
CA PRO A 171 -4.04 10.03 -12.68
C PRO A 171 -5.41 10.62 -13.07
N THR A 172 -5.85 11.63 -12.32
CA THR A 172 -7.04 12.44 -12.59
C THR A 172 -6.68 13.76 -13.28
N GLU A 173 -7.69 14.51 -13.75
CA GLU A 173 -7.51 15.88 -14.23
C GLU A 173 -7.16 16.82 -13.06
N GLU A 174 -7.87 16.68 -11.94
CA GLU A 174 -7.57 17.36 -10.68
C GLU A 174 -6.27 16.82 -10.05
N VAL A 175 -5.56 17.69 -9.33
CA VAL A 175 -4.34 17.33 -8.59
C VAL A 175 -4.71 16.54 -7.34
N ASP A 176 -4.31 15.27 -7.31
CA ASP A 176 -4.56 14.35 -6.21
C ASP A 176 -3.25 13.84 -5.60
N GLY A 177 -3.29 13.32 -4.37
CA GLY A 177 -2.11 12.72 -3.77
C GLY A 177 -2.26 12.41 -2.30
N TYR A 178 -1.27 11.70 -1.76
CA TYR A 178 -1.19 11.38 -0.35
C TYR A 178 0.27 11.26 0.11
N VAL A 179 0.49 11.46 1.41
CA VAL A 179 1.75 11.13 2.09
C VAL A 179 1.40 10.35 3.36
N ARG A 180 2.07 9.22 3.57
CA ARG A 180 1.87 8.33 4.72
C ARG A 180 3.22 7.91 5.29
N ALA A 181 3.36 8.02 6.61
CA ALA A 181 4.47 7.45 7.37
C ALA A 181 3.94 6.36 8.30
N THR A 182 4.66 5.24 8.40
CA THR A 182 4.30 4.11 9.24
C THR A 182 5.51 3.65 10.03
N ILE A 183 5.42 3.78 11.36
CA ILE A 183 6.44 3.33 12.31
C ILE A 183 6.02 1.94 12.81
N GLY A 184 6.90 0.96 12.67
CA GLY A 184 6.66 -0.43 13.04
C GLY A 184 7.67 -0.96 14.07
N LYS A 185 7.53 -2.24 14.43
CA LYS A 185 8.46 -2.95 15.31
C LYS A 185 9.86 -3.02 14.70
N PHE A 186 10.87 -3.23 15.54
CA PHE A 186 12.29 -3.32 15.14
C PHE A 186 12.84 -2.09 14.40
N GLY A 187 12.31 -0.90 14.72
CA GLY A 187 12.71 0.34 14.06
C GLY A 187 12.35 0.37 12.57
N GLN A 188 11.29 -0.35 12.16
CA GLN A 188 10.78 -0.23 10.81
C GLN A 188 10.19 1.18 10.61
N LEU A 189 10.62 1.86 9.56
CA LEU A 189 10.02 3.08 9.04
C LEU A 189 9.68 2.84 7.58
N THR A 190 8.39 2.82 7.25
CA THR A 190 7.91 2.89 5.87
C THR A 190 7.41 4.31 5.63
N THR A 191 7.90 4.97 4.60
CA THR A 191 7.29 6.20 4.08
C THR A 191 6.73 5.89 2.71
N GLU A 192 5.58 6.47 2.40
CA GLU A 192 4.87 6.27 1.14
C GLU A 192 4.27 7.61 0.72
N GLY A 193 4.26 7.88 -0.58
CA GLY A 193 3.50 8.99 -1.11
C GLY A 193 3.27 8.87 -2.60
N ALA A 194 2.17 9.44 -3.06
CA ALA A 194 1.83 9.57 -4.46
C ALA A 194 1.34 10.99 -4.75
N LEU A 195 1.56 11.44 -5.98
CA LEU A 195 1.06 12.70 -6.51
C LEU A 195 0.64 12.47 -7.97
N GLY A 196 -0.59 12.85 -8.30
CA GLY A 196 -1.16 12.78 -9.65
C GLY A 196 -1.85 14.08 -10.05
N GLY A 197 -2.17 14.20 -11.33
CA GLY A 197 -2.92 15.32 -11.89
C GLY A 197 -2.60 15.60 -13.35
N ALA A 198 -3.23 16.64 -13.91
CA ALA A 198 -2.86 17.18 -15.22
C ALA A 198 -1.48 17.88 -15.18
N ILE A 199 -0.58 17.44 -16.05
CA ILE A 199 0.67 18.14 -16.40
C ILE A 199 0.38 19.22 -17.45
N THR A 200 -0.60 18.97 -18.31
CA THR A 200 -1.10 19.85 -19.38
C THR A 200 -2.52 19.39 -19.71
N ASP A 201 -3.33 20.22 -20.38
CA ASP A 201 -4.73 19.97 -20.76
C ASP A 201 -5.01 18.60 -21.41
N ASN A 202 -4.01 17.97 -22.04
CA ASN A 202 -4.10 16.64 -22.67
C ASN A 202 -3.13 15.59 -22.10
N ILE A 203 -2.39 15.89 -21.02
CA ILE A 203 -1.37 15.00 -20.45
C ILE A 203 -1.59 14.89 -18.95
N LEU A 204 -2.06 13.72 -18.52
CA LEU A 204 -2.17 13.35 -17.11
C LEU A 204 -0.95 12.54 -16.70
N GLY A 205 -0.49 12.70 -15.45
CA GLY A 205 0.65 11.97 -14.92
C GLY A 205 0.50 11.65 -13.44
N ARG A 206 1.11 10.54 -13.01
CA ARG A 206 1.19 10.13 -11.61
C ARG A 206 2.58 9.61 -11.28
N VAL A 207 3.05 9.93 -10.08
CA VAL A 207 4.28 9.36 -9.50
C VAL A 207 3.99 8.88 -8.09
N ALA A 208 4.47 7.67 -7.76
CA ALA A 208 4.36 7.10 -6.42
C ALA A 208 5.67 6.47 -5.97
N ILE A 209 5.99 6.62 -4.69
CA ILE A 209 7.21 6.10 -4.07
C ILE A 209 6.92 5.49 -2.71
N ARG A 210 7.62 4.38 -2.38
CA ARG A 210 7.50 3.69 -1.08
C ARG A 210 8.87 3.23 -0.53
N PRO A 211 9.74 4.15 -0.06
CA PRO A 211 10.93 3.74 0.69
C PRO A 211 10.56 3.02 2.00
N LYS A 212 11.13 1.83 2.20
CA LYS A 212 11.01 1.04 3.44
C LYS A 212 12.39 0.80 4.04
N THR A 213 12.58 1.22 5.29
CA THR A 213 13.77 0.95 6.09
C THR A 213 13.38 0.08 7.28
N ALA A 214 14.19 -0.94 7.59
CA ALA A 214 13.99 -1.78 8.77
C ALA A 214 15.34 -2.26 9.32
N THR A 215 15.52 -2.22 10.63
CA THR A 215 16.73 -2.71 11.29
C THR A 215 16.56 -4.18 11.65
N ALA A 216 17.07 -5.07 10.81
CA ALA A 216 16.99 -6.51 11.03
C ALA A 216 17.93 -6.96 12.17
N LEU A 217 17.39 -7.10 13.38
CA LEU A 217 18.09 -7.73 14.51
C LEU A 217 18.06 -9.27 14.37
N VAL A 218 18.91 -9.81 13.50
CA VAL A 218 19.11 -11.26 13.39
C VAL A 218 19.90 -11.76 14.60
N LYS A 219 19.20 -12.06 15.70
CA LYS A 219 19.81 -12.68 16.89
C LYS A 219 20.09 -14.16 16.62
N ILE A 220 21.22 -14.43 15.94
CA ILE A 220 21.72 -15.79 15.75
C ILE A 220 22.00 -16.40 17.12
N ARG A 221 21.10 -17.26 17.59
CA ARG A 221 21.35 -18.07 18.78
C ARG A 221 22.25 -19.24 18.37
N LEU A 222 23.55 -18.99 18.40
CA LEU A 222 24.54 -20.06 18.33
C LEU A 222 24.18 -21.13 19.39
N PRO A 223 24.15 -22.42 19.04
CA PRO A 223 24.17 -23.47 20.07
C PRO A 223 25.42 -23.27 20.91
N ALA A 224 25.31 -23.50 22.21
CA ALA A 224 26.36 -23.14 23.18
C ALA A 224 27.60 -24.06 23.04
N MET A 225 28.47 -23.75 22.08
CA MET A 225 29.80 -24.37 21.98
C MET A 225 30.80 -23.43 21.30
N MET A 226 31.98 -23.32 21.91
CA MET A 226 33.16 -22.58 21.47
C MET A 226 33.04 -21.03 21.40
N TRP A 227 33.58 -20.37 22.43
CA TRP A 227 34.03 -18.98 22.30
C TRP A 227 35.25 -18.95 21.37
N MET A 228 35.14 -18.32 20.20
CA MET A 228 36.30 -17.94 19.40
C MET A 228 36.15 -16.49 18.95
N ILE A 229 36.92 -15.60 19.58
CA ILE A 229 37.00 -14.18 19.20
C ILE A 229 37.83 -14.10 17.93
N SER A 230 37.16 -13.83 16.80
CA SER A 230 37.82 -13.57 15.51
C SER A 230 37.41 -12.19 15.00
N THR A 231 38.34 -11.23 15.10
CA THR A 231 38.20 -9.92 14.47
C THR A 231 38.59 -10.01 13.00
N ALA A 232 37.69 -10.56 12.18
CA ALA A 232 37.90 -10.72 10.74
C ALA A 232 37.79 -9.38 9.98
N LYS A 233 38.90 -8.62 9.96
CA LYS A 233 39.06 -7.42 9.15
C LYS A 233 39.21 -7.82 7.68
N TRP A 234 38.18 -7.60 6.86
CA TRP A 234 38.17 -7.99 5.45
C TRP A 234 39.32 -7.33 4.66
N ARG A 235 40.22 -8.17 4.13
CA ARG A 235 41.06 -7.88 2.97
C ARG A 235 40.95 -9.08 2.01
N GLY A 236 40.85 -8.79 0.72
CA GLY A 236 40.22 -9.70 -0.25
C GLY A 236 41.00 -10.97 -0.56
N CYS A 237 40.25 -12.03 -0.89
CA CYS A 237 40.78 -13.24 -1.50
C CYS A 237 40.70 -13.14 -3.02
N ILE A 238 41.86 -13.27 -3.67
CA ILE A 238 41.97 -13.63 -5.08
C ILE A 238 41.75 -15.14 -5.18
N TRP A 239 40.91 -15.58 -6.12
CA TRP A 239 40.81 -16.99 -6.50
C TRP A 239 41.72 -17.26 -7.70
N ILE A 240 42.48 -18.36 -7.64
CA ILE A 240 43.21 -18.94 -8.76
C ILE A 240 42.66 -20.36 -8.94
N SER A 241 42.20 -20.63 -10.17
CA SER A 241 41.78 -21.92 -10.77
C SER A 241 40.97 -22.89 -9.91
#